data_AF-A0A397PK69-F1
#
_entry.id   AF-A0A397PK69-F1
#
_cell.length_a   1.000
_cell.length_b   1.000
_cell.length_c   1.000
_cell.angle_alpha   90.00
_cell.angle_beta   90.00
_cell.angle_gamma   90.00
#
_symmetry.space_group_name_H-M   'P 1'
#
loop_
_entity.id
_entity.type
_entity.pdbx_description
1 polymer ?
#
loop_
_entity_poly.entity_id
_entity_poly.type
_entity_poly.pdbx_seq_one_letter_code
_entity_poly.pdbx_strand_id
1 'polypeptide(L)'
;MKVYKGDRTIDGVVVTVNDEPLPQRLDVKALSDDGFEWSFEGPASAQLSLAILVDHLGDEEKALRLYEPFMEEVVANFSNEWVLTSDDIDEAIDALSEGTS
;
A
#
# COMPACT_ATOMS: atom_id res chain seq x y z
N MET A 1 -5.16 13.68 7.49
CA MET A 1 -5.28 12.32 8.05
C MET A 1 -6.16 11.51 7.12
N LYS A 2 -5.60 10.46 6.52
CA LYS A 2 -6.33 9.50 5.69
C LYS A 2 -6.44 8.17 6.44
N VAL A 3 -7.48 7.41 6.15
CA VAL A 3 -7.66 6.05 6.64
C VAL A 3 -7.82 5.12 5.45
N TYR A 4 -6.91 4.18 5.33
CA TYR A 4 -6.91 3.12 4.34
C TYR A 4 -7.51 1.87 4.96
N LYS A 5 -8.30 1.13 4.17
CA LYS A 5 -8.90 -0.13 4.60
C LYS A 5 -8.83 -1.13 3.46
N GLY A 6 -8.62 -2.40 3.81
CA GLY A 6 -8.79 -3.50 2.88
C GLY A 6 -9.63 -4.62 3.51
N ASP A 7 -10.50 -5.19 2.70
CA ASP A 7 -11.38 -6.30 3.06
C ASP A 7 -11.48 -7.26 1.86
N ARG A 8 -11.42 -8.56 2.15
CA ARG A 8 -11.69 -9.63 1.19
C ARG A 8 -13.14 -10.06 1.34
N THR A 9 -14.00 -9.53 0.48
CA THR A 9 -15.43 -9.81 0.46
C THR A 9 -15.75 -11.02 -0.44
N ILE A 10 -17.01 -11.46 -0.45
CA ILE A 10 -17.48 -12.51 -1.37
C ILE A 10 -17.38 -12.10 -2.84
N ASP A 11 -17.44 -10.79 -3.12
CA ASP A 11 -17.35 -10.20 -4.46
C ASP A 11 -15.91 -9.85 -4.85
N GLY A 12 -14.94 -10.15 -3.97
CA GLY A 12 -13.52 -9.94 -4.19
C GLY A 12 -12.89 -8.94 -3.22
N VAL A 13 -11.71 -8.49 -3.60
CA VAL A 13 -10.89 -7.54 -2.84
C VAL A 13 -11.43 -6.12 -2.97
N VAL A 14 -11.64 -5.47 -1.83
CA VAL A 14 -12.01 -4.05 -1.75
C VAL A 14 -10.93 -3.31 -0.97
N VAL A 15 -10.37 -2.26 -1.57
CA VAL A 15 -9.43 -1.35 -0.90
C VAL A 15 -9.92 0.08 -1.06
N THR A 16 -9.97 0.81 0.05
CA THR A 16 -10.46 2.18 0.09
C THR A 16 -9.50 3.11 0.82
N VAL A 17 -9.59 4.40 0.51
CA VAL A 17 -9.04 5.52 1.26
C VAL A 17 -10.16 6.49 1.59
N ASN A 18 -10.38 6.76 2.87
CA ASN A 18 -11.52 7.57 3.35
C ASN A 18 -12.87 7.09 2.76
N ASP A 19 -13.07 5.78 2.74
CA ASP A 19 -14.26 5.09 2.24
C ASP A 19 -14.52 5.22 0.72
N GLU A 20 -13.60 5.83 -0.04
CA GLU A 20 -13.60 5.86 -1.51
C GLU A 20 -12.61 4.83 -2.08
N PRO A 21 -12.86 4.22 -3.25
CA PRO A 21 -11.92 3.26 -3.86
C PRO A 21 -10.52 3.84 -4.04
N LEU A 22 -9.49 3.11 -3.59
CA LEU A 22 -8.10 3.53 -3.80
C LEU A 22 -7.71 3.33 -5.27
N PRO A 23 -7.27 4.37 -6.00
CA PRO A 23 -6.78 4.21 -7.37
C PRO A 23 -5.51 3.34 -7.40
N GLN A 24 -5.42 2.40 -8.34
CA GLN A 24 -4.27 1.49 -8.45
C GLN A 24 -2.96 2.18 -8.85
N ARG A 25 -3.03 3.39 -9.38
CA ARG A 25 -1.88 4.17 -9.86
C ARG A 25 -1.01 3.45 -10.91
N LEU A 26 -1.65 2.70 -11.82
CA LEU A 26 -1.01 2.08 -12.99
C LEU A 26 -0.35 3.12 -13.93
N ASP A 27 -0.81 4.38 -13.88
CA ASP A 27 -0.19 5.53 -14.54
C ASP A 27 1.22 5.84 -14.02
N VAL A 28 1.52 5.51 -12.76
CA VAL A 28 2.85 5.71 -12.15
C VAL A 28 3.74 4.52 -12.47
N LYS A 29 3.27 3.30 -12.18
CA LYS A 29 3.94 2.05 -12.54
C LYS A 29 2.93 0.90 -12.51
N ALA A 30 2.86 0.15 -13.61
CA ALA A 30 2.11 -1.10 -13.68
C ALA A 30 2.99 -2.26 -13.21
N LEU A 31 2.80 -2.67 -11.96
CA LEU A 31 3.45 -3.82 -11.33
C LEU A 31 2.61 -5.09 -11.47
N SER A 32 1.27 -4.96 -11.46
CA SER A 32 0.32 -6.05 -11.66
C SER A 32 -0.89 -5.59 -12.47
N ASP A 33 -1.38 -6.48 -13.33
CA ASP A 33 -2.63 -6.31 -14.08
C ASP A 33 -3.84 -6.94 -13.34
N ASP A 34 -3.60 -7.70 -12.27
CA ASP A 34 -4.62 -8.46 -11.53
C ASP A 34 -5.27 -7.65 -10.38
N GLY A 35 -4.86 -6.39 -10.21
CA GLY A 35 -5.33 -5.51 -9.16
C GLY A 35 -4.53 -5.61 -7.86
N PHE A 36 -5.21 -5.48 -6.73
CA PHE A 36 -4.59 -5.49 -5.41
C PHE A 36 -4.70 -6.85 -4.72
N GLU A 37 -3.63 -7.24 -4.04
CA GLU A 37 -3.59 -8.33 -3.06
C GLU A 37 -2.70 -7.94 -1.89
N TRP A 38 -2.68 -8.75 -0.83
CA TRP A 38 -1.81 -8.60 0.34
C TRP A 38 -1.63 -9.93 1.07
N SER A 39 -0.94 -9.94 2.22
CA SER A 39 -0.58 -11.14 3.00
C SER A 39 0.55 -12.00 2.39
N PHE A 40 1.21 -11.52 1.34
CA PHE A 40 2.39 -12.17 0.74
C PHE A 40 3.21 -11.15 -0.05
N GLU A 41 4.49 -11.44 -0.28
CA GLU A 41 5.33 -10.66 -1.19
C GLU A 41 5.03 -10.99 -2.66
N GLY A 42 4.80 -9.98 -3.48
CA GLY A 42 4.56 -10.20 -4.91
C GLY A 42 4.02 -8.97 -5.64
N PRO A 43 3.81 -9.08 -6.97
CA PRO A 43 3.47 -7.95 -7.82
C PRO A 43 2.17 -7.22 -7.42
N ALA A 44 1.13 -7.94 -7.04
CA ALA A 44 -0.15 -7.36 -6.63
C ALA A 44 -0.07 -6.66 -5.25
N SER A 45 0.68 -7.23 -4.29
CA SER A 45 1.01 -6.57 -3.01
C SER A 45 1.88 -5.33 -3.21
N ALA A 46 2.82 -5.38 -4.16
CA ALA A 46 3.65 -4.25 -4.52
C ALA A 46 2.83 -3.14 -5.20
N GLN A 47 1.82 -3.49 -6.01
CA GLN A 47 0.88 -2.52 -6.58
C GLN A 47 0.06 -1.82 -5.49
N LEU A 48 -0.42 -2.56 -4.49
CA LEU A 48 -1.13 -1.98 -3.35
C LEU A 48 -0.23 -1.04 -2.54
N SER A 49 1.00 -1.47 -2.23
CA SER A 49 2.00 -0.64 -1.55
C SER A 49 2.27 0.67 -2.29
N LEU A 50 2.50 0.60 -3.61
CA LEU A 50 2.73 1.78 -4.43
C LEU A 50 1.52 2.73 -4.41
N ALA A 51 0.30 2.20 -4.57
CA ALA A 51 -0.91 3.00 -4.58
C ALA A 51 -1.12 3.76 -3.26
N ILE A 52 -0.91 3.10 -2.12
CA ILE A 52 -0.99 3.72 -0.78
C ILE A 52 0.04 4.85 -0.67
N LEU A 53 1.30 4.58 -0.99
CA LEU A 53 2.40 5.56 -0.87
C LEU A 53 2.21 6.76 -1.79
N VAL A 54 1.79 6.54 -3.04
CA VAL A 54 1.54 7.62 -4.00
C VAL A 54 0.41 8.52 -3.49
N ASP A 55 -0.68 7.94 -2.99
CA ASP A 55 -1.80 8.71 -2.45
C ASP A 55 -1.44 9.45 -1.15
N HIS A 56 -0.71 8.80 -0.24
CA HIS A 56 -0.33 9.38 1.05
C HIS A 56 0.71 10.49 0.91
N LEU A 57 1.79 10.25 0.15
CA LEU A 57 2.91 11.18 0.02
C LEU A 57 2.64 12.32 -0.97
N GLY A 58 1.80 12.10 -1.98
CA GLY A 58 1.64 13.03 -3.10
C GLY A 58 2.93 13.23 -3.92
N ASP A 59 3.89 12.32 -3.80
CA ASP A 59 5.22 12.36 -4.42
C ASP A 59 5.53 10.98 -5.03
N GLU A 60 5.37 10.88 -6.35
CA GLU A 60 5.53 9.63 -7.10
C GLU A 60 6.97 9.12 -7.05
N GLU A 61 7.97 10.00 -7.05
CA GLU A 61 9.37 9.58 -6.99
C GLU A 61 9.71 8.97 -5.63
N LYS A 62 9.21 9.55 -4.54
CA LYS A 62 9.38 8.96 -3.20
C LYS A 62 8.65 7.63 -3.09
N ALA A 63 7.42 7.55 -3.57
CA ALA A 63 6.66 6.31 -3.58
C ALA A 63 7.39 5.18 -4.35
N LEU A 64 7.95 5.51 -5.52
CA LEU A 64 8.74 4.56 -6.33
C LEU A 64 10.01 4.06 -5.63
N ARG A 65 10.58 4.82 -4.70
CA ARG A 65 11.74 4.40 -3.90
C ARG A 65 11.36 3.55 -2.70
N LEU A 66 10.15 3.70 -2.18
CA LEU A 66 9.72 3.11 -0.90
C LEU A 66 8.77 1.91 -1.06
N TYR A 67 8.14 1.71 -2.22
CA TYR A 67 7.06 0.72 -2.34
C TYR A 67 7.53 -0.72 -2.09
N GLU A 68 8.75 -1.10 -2.44
CA GLU A 68 9.27 -2.46 -2.22
C GLU A 68 9.47 -2.75 -0.73
N PRO A 69 10.29 -1.98 0.02
CA PRO A 69 10.45 -2.25 1.45
C PRO A 69 9.15 -2.03 2.25
N PHE A 70 8.31 -1.08 1.85
CA PHE A 70 7.00 -0.90 2.48
C PHE A 70 6.06 -2.09 2.20
N MET A 71 6.15 -2.70 1.02
CA MET A 71 5.39 -3.89 0.69
C MET A 71 5.82 -5.06 1.60
N GLU A 72 7.12 -5.30 1.73
CA GLU A 72 7.68 -6.40 2.53
C GLU A 72 7.32 -6.28 4.02
N GLU A 73 7.49 -5.08 4.59
CA GLU A 73 7.30 -4.87 6.04
C GLU A 73 5.84 -4.67 6.43
N VAL A 74 5.02 -4.05 5.57
CA VAL A 74 3.65 -3.66 5.91
C VAL A 74 2.61 -4.48 5.16
N VAL A 75 2.58 -4.38 3.82
CA VAL A 75 1.49 -4.92 3.01
C VAL A 75 1.47 -6.45 3.00
N ALA A 76 2.64 -7.09 2.92
CA ALA A 76 2.78 -8.54 2.97
C ALA A 76 2.34 -9.13 4.32
N ASN A 77 2.20 -8.32 5.37
CA ASN A 77 1.84 -8.74 6.72
C ASN A 77 0.40 -8.42 7.11
N PHE A 78 -0.39 -7.82 6.22
CA PHE A 78 -1.81 -7.57 6.49
C PHE A 78 -2.61 -8.85 6.70
N SER A 79 -3.54 -8.78 7.66
CA SER A 79 -4.58 -9.80 7.86
C SER A 79 -5.65 -9.72 6.77
N ASN A 80 -6.63 -10.64 6.79
CA ASN A 80 -7.73 -10.65 5.81
C ASN A 80 -8.50 -9.32 5.74
N GLU A 81 -8.68 -8.68 6.89
CA GLU A 81 -9.17 -7.32 7.02
C GLU A 81 -8.08 -6.49 7.68
N TRP A 82 -7.92 -5.24 7.23
CA TRP A 82 -6.91 -4.34 7.79
C TRP A 82 -7.36 -2.88 7.72
N VAL A 83 -6.80 -2.09 8.63
CA VAL A 83 -6.92 -0.63 8.68
C VAL A 83 -5.52 -0.08 8.83
N LEU A 84 -5.21 0.95 8.06
CA LEU A 84 -3.92 1.65 8.10
C LEU A 84 -4.19 3.15 8.06
N THR A 85 -3.65 3.91 9.01
CA THR A 85 -3.81 5.37 9.08
C THR A 85 -2.60 6.09 8.49
N SER A 86 -2.76 7.38 8.20
CA SER A 86 -1.63 8.24 7.83
C SER A 86 -0.48 8.16 8.85
N ASP A 87 -0.79 8.12 10.14
CA ASP A 87 0.23 8.07 11.20
C ASP A 87 0.98 6.73 11.17
N ASP A 88 0.29 5.61 10.94
CA ASP A 88 0.91 4.30 10.80
C ASP A 88 1.86 4.25 9.58
N ILE A 89 1.49 4.92 8.48
CA ILE A 89 2.33 5.00 7.28
C ILE A 89 3.57 5.84 7.55
N ASP A 90 3.43 6.99 8.21
CA ASP A 90 4.55 7.86 8.55
C ASP A 90 5.53 7.12 9.49
N GLU A 91 5.02 6.40 10.50
CA GLU A 91 5.84 5.58 11.40
C GLU A 91 6.59 4.47 10.65
N ALA A 92 5.91 3.77 9.74
CA ALA A 92 6.55 2.74 8.92
C ALA A 92 7.65 3.31 8.01
N ILE A 93 7.44 4.47 7.38
CA ILE A 93 8.44 5.12 6.52
C ILE A 93 9.67 5.57 7.34
N ASP A 94 9.44 6.11 8.53
CA ASP A 94 10.53 6.51 9.43
C ASP A 94 11.36 5.27 9.84
N ALA A 95 10.71 4.18 10.23
CA ALA A 95 11.38 2.92 10.58
C ALA A 95 12.23 2.34 9.42
N LEU A 96 11.72 2.40 8.18
CA LEU A 96 12.46 1.97 6.99
C LEU A 96 13.71 2.83 6.74
N SER A 97 13.66 4.11 7.11
CA SER A 97 14.78 5.05 6.95
C SER A 97 15.88 4.83 8.00
N GLU A 98 15.52 4.38 9.20
CA GLU A 98 16.47 4.11 10.29
C GLU A 98 17.17 2.73 10.16
N GLY A 99 16.50 1.74 9.54
CA GLY A 99 17.03 0.38 9.35
C GLY A 99 18.14 0.22 8.31
N THR A 100 18.52 1.30 7.60
CA THR A 100 19.55 1.26 6.54
C THR A 100 20.96 1.70 7.03
N SER A 101 21.21 1.70 8.34
CA SER A 101 22.52 2.06 8.93
C SER A 101 23.53 0.92 9.02
#